data_AF-A0A947HP90-F1
#
_entry.id   AF-A0A947HP90-F1
#
_cell.length_a   1.000
_cell.length_b   1.000
_cell.length_c   1.000
_cell.angle_alpha   90.00
_cell.angle_beta   90.00
_cell.angle_gamma   90.00
#
_symmetry.space_group_name_H-M   'P 1'
#
loop_
_entity.id
_entity.type
_entity.pdbx_description
1 polymer ?
#
loop_
_entity_poly.entity_id
_entity_poly.type
_entity_poly.pdbx_seq_one_letter_code
_entity_poly.pdbx_strand_id
1 'polypeptide(L)'
;MIRELLWLTSALLLSAPGCAERFDEPQLLGGILVQPEVLNRGMQLFRRDCAGCHGDDGKGKRATNPAERGPRDLTLGYYKFTSVPGGRLPTDDDLARTIREGLDGTQMVARPELSAADLHALVQYLKTLSPRWRNENTGTPITTDPDPWGVGRRQDAIARGFVVYHGLAQCWSCHPSYVPLDRLANLASEALPPGAESIDKAIQFRGDTQKSRVVETVYGDVLPPDFLDDRV
;
A
#
# COMPACT_ATOMS: atom_id res chain seq x y z
N MET A 1 55.05 34.75 -40.32
CA MET A 1 55.00 35.37 -38.99
C MET A 1 53.53 35.55 -38.61
N ILE A 2 53.12 34.97 -37.47
CA ILE A 2 52.10 35.46 -36.50
C ILE A 2 50.67 35.68 -37.06
N ARG A 3 49.70 34.77 -36.87
CA ARG A 3 48.75 34.58 -35.72
C ARG A 3 47.84 35.78 -35.44
N GLU A 4 46.52 35.61 -35.52
CA GLU A 4 45.46 36.29 -34.74
C GLU A 4 44.15 35.47 -34.92
N LEU A 5 43.96 34.33 -34.26
CA LEU A 5 43.34 34.10 -32.95
C LEU A 5 41.95 34.76 -32.73
N LEU A 6 40.92 33.97 -33.06
CA LEU A 6 39.52 34.16 -32.68
C LEU A 6 39.34 34.13 -31.16
N TRP A 7 38.73 35.16 -30.58
CA TRP A 7 38.22 35.13 -29.21
C TRP A 7 36.77 34.62 -29.21
N LEU A 8 36.62 33.33 -28.92
CA LEU A 8 35.34 32.73 -28.51
C LEU A 8 35.09 33.12 -27.05
N THR A 9 34.10 33.98 -26.82
CA THR A 9 33.57 34.23 -25.48
C THR A 9 32.73 33.03 -25.04
N SER A 10 33.36 32.09 -24.33
CA SER A 10 32.67 31.03 -23.62
C SER A 10 31.80 31.63 -22.51
N ALA A 11 30.48 31.66 -22.74
CA ALA A 11 29.51 31.90 -21.67
C ALA A 11 29.49 30.67 -20.76
N LEU A 12 30.10 30.81 -19.58
CA LEU A 12 30.04 29.81 -18.52
C LEU A 12 28.63 29.86 -17.90
N LEU A 13 27.75 28.94 -18.29
CA LEU A 13 26.46 28.74 -17.64
C LEU A 13 26.71 28.11 -16.26
N LEU A 14 26.65 28.93 -15.21
CA LEU A 14 26.57 28.46 -13.83
C LEU A 14 25.19 27.83 -13.61
N SER A 15 25.11 26.50 -13.62
CA SER A 15 23.94 25.78 -13.12
C SER A 15 23.87 25.91 -11.60
N ALA A 16 22.95 26.73 -11.10
CA ALA A 16 22.63 26.79 -9.68
C ALA A 16 21.78 25.56 -9.30
N PRO A 17 22.13 24.80 -8.25
CA PRO A 17 21.28 23.73 -7.74
C PRO A 17 20.26 24.34 -6.78
N GLY A 18 18.96 24.24 -7.08
CA GLY A 18 17.94 24.62 -6.09
C GLY A 18 16.65 25.20 -6.65
N CYS A 19 15.88 24.39 -7.36
CA CYS A 19 14.42 24.41 -7.40
C CYS A 19 14.03 23.01 -7.88
N ALA A 20 13.36 22.23 -7.04
CA ALA A 20 13.00 20.87 -7.39
C ALA A 20 12.24 20.85 -8.72
N GLU A 21 12.79 20.11 -9.69
CA GLU A 21 12.54 20.21 -11.12
C GLU A 21 11.04 20.21 -11.45
N ARG A 22 10.64 21.19 -12.25
CA ARG A 22 9.33 21.24 -12.88
C ARG A 22 9.27 20.14 -13.95
N PHE A 23 8.11 19.54 -14.17
CA PHE A 23 7.91 18.67 -15.32
C PHE A 23 7.77 19.54 -16.57
N ASP A 24 8.56 19.26 -17.60
CA ASP A 24 8.52 19.98 -18.88
C ASP A 24 8.04 19.09 -20.04
N GLU A 25 8.10 17.76 -19.87
CA GLU A 25 7.70 16.78 -20.88
C GLU A 25 6.63 15.81 -20.36
N PRO A 26 5.71 15.33 -21.22
CA PRO A 26 4.73 14.34 -20.84
C PRO A 26 5.37 13.03 -20.33
N GLN A 27 4.72 12.35 -19.37
CA GLN A 27 5.19 11.06 -18.87
C GLN A 27 4.15 9.96 -19.08
N LEU A 28 4.61 8.80 -19.54
CA LEU A 28 3.79 7.58 -19.57
C LEU A 28 3.83 6.93 -18.18
N LEU A 29 2.68 6.91 -17.49
CA LEU A 29 2.54 6.42 -16.11
C LEU A 29 1.34 5.49 -16.00
N GLY A 30 1.57 4.22 -15.70
CA GLY A 30 0.52 3.21 -15.58
C GLY A 30 -0.24 2.97 -16.89
N GLY A 31 0.42 3.19 -18.04
CA GLY A 31 -0.20 3.09 -19.37
C GLY A 31 -0.94 4.35 -19.83
N ILE A 32 -0.86 5.46 -19.09
CA ILE A 32 -1.53 6.73 -19.43
C ILE A 32 -0.48 7.81 -19.68
N LEU A 33 -0.59 8.53 -20.80
CA LEU A 33 0.26 9.69 -21.09
C LEU A 33 -0.27 10.92 -20.32
N VAL A 34 0.53 11.44 -19.39
CA VAL A 34 0.16 12.57 -18.53
C VAL A 34 0.94 13.81 -18.93
N GLN A 35 0.24 14.94 -19.06
CA GLN A 35 0.83 16.21 -19.46
C GLN A 35 1.61 16.90 -18.31
N PRO A 36 2.65 17.68 -18.63
CA PRO A 36 3.46 18.39 -17.64
C PRO A 36 2.65 19.27 -16.68
N GLU A 37 1.61 19.96 -17.17
CA GLU A 37 0.78 20.87 -16.37
C GLU A 37 0.06 20.12 -15.25
N VAL A 38 -0.43 18.91 -15.54
CA VAL A 38 -1.10 18.04 -14.58
C VAL A 38 -0.12 17.57 -13.51
N LEU A 39 1.08 17.13 -13.91
CA LEU A 39 2.12 16.69 -12.97
C LEU A 39 2.61 17.83 -12.08
N ASN A 40 2.80 19.02 -12.65
CA ASN A 40 3.21 20.21 -11.90
C ASN A 40 2.14 20.67 -10.91
N ARG A 41 0.86 20.60 -11.29
CA ARG A 41 -0.24 20.87 -10.37
C ARG A 41 -0.26 19.87 -9.21
N GLY A 42 -0.13 18.57 -9.52
CA GLY A 42 -0.06 17.51 -8.52
C GLY A 42 1.13 17.67 -7.56
N MET A 43 2.29 18.05 -8.09
CA MET A 43 3.50 18.33 -7.29
C MET A 43 3.27 19.46 -6.28
N GLN A 44 2.64 20.56 -6.70
CA GLN A 44 2.34 21.67 -5.81
C GLN A 44 1.37 21.25 -4.69
N LEU A 45 0.33 20.49 -5.03
CA LEU A 45 -0.62 19.96 -4.06
C LEU A 45 0.06 19.02 -3.07
N PHE A 46 0.87 18.07 -3.56
CA PHE A 46 1.59 17.12 -2.71
C PHE A 46 2.52 17.82 -1.71
N ARG A 47 3.31 18.80 -2.16
CA ARG A 47 4.19 19.56 -1.27
C ARG A 47 3.43 20.33 -0.19
N ARG A 48 2.30 20.93 -0.56
CA ARG A 48 1.47 21.69 0.38
C ARG A 48 0.77 20.79 1.39
N ASP A 49 0.21 19.67 0.94
CA ASP A 49 -0.80 18.92 1.68
C ASP A 49 -0.34 17.55 2.19
N CYS A 50 0.69 16.95 1.59
CA CYS A 50 1.08 15.55 1.83
C CYS A 50 2.51 15.41 2.35
N ALA A 51 3.44 16.26 1.89
CA ALA A 51 4.87 16.14 2.20
C ALA A 51 5.20 16.29 3.69
N GLY A 52 4.35 16.94 4.49
CA GLY A 52 4.54 17.03 5.95
C GLY A 52 4.64 15.65 6.64
N CYS A 53 3.93 14.65 6.09
CA CYS A 53 3.95 13.26 6.55
C CYS A 53 4.75 12.36 5.60
N HIS A 54 4.54 12.48 4.29
CA HIS A 54 5.16 11.61 3.29
C HIS A 54 6.59 12.00 2.89
N GLY A 55 7.08 13.17 3.32
CA GLY A 55 8.34 13.74 2.85
C GLY A 55 8.24 14.26 1.42
N ASP A 56 9.11 15.22 1.06
CA ASP A 56 9.17 15.75 -0.31
C ASP A 56 9.61 14.69 -1.33
N ASP A 57 10.36 13.67 -0.88
CA ASP A 57 10.81 12.54 -1.69
C ASP A 57 9.82 11.36 -1.69
N GLY A 58 8.70 11.49 -0.98
CA GLY A 58 7.64 10.48 -0.93
C GLY A 58 7.97 9.21 -0.13
N LYS A 59 9.12 9.15 0.56
CA LYS A 59 9.54 7.93 1.29
C LYS A 59 8.78 7.69 2.59
N GLY A 60 8.01 8.67 3.06
CA GLY A 60 7.37 8.63 4.36
C GLY A 60 8.37 8.75 5.50
N LYS A 61 7.88 9.21 6.66
CA LYS A 61 8.64 9.09 7.91
C LYS A 61 8.58 7.64 8.37
N ARG A 62 9.75 7.02 8.60
CA ARG A 62 9.82 5.64 9.11
C ARG A 62 9.10 5.54 10.44
N ALA A 63 8.30 4.48 10.60
CA ALA A 63 7.78 4.08 11.90
C ALA A 63 8.96 3.84 12.85
N THR A 64 8.83 4.28 14.10
CA THR A 64 9.90 4.14 15.10
C THR A 64 9.80 2.83 15.87
N ASN A 65 8.66 2.13 15.76
CA ASN A 65 8.46 0.77 16.25
C ASN A 65 7.41 0.01 15.40
N PRO A 66 7.35 -1.33 15.47
CA PRO A 66 6.44 -2.12 14.64
C PRO A 66 4.93 -1.90 14.87
N ALA A 67 4.54 -1.33 16.01
CA ALA A 67 3.14 -1.00 16.31
C ALA A 67 2.70 0.33 15.67
N GLU A 68 3.64 1.19 15.29
CA GLU A 68 3.36 2.46 14.63
C GLU A 68 2.98 2.28 13.15
N ARG A 69 1.88 2.91 12.76
CA ARG A 69 1.44 2.99 11.36
C ARG A 69 1.98 4.26 10.71
N GLY A 70 3.27 4.25 10.38
CA GLY A 70 3.94 5.37 9.70
C GLY A 70 3.38 5.64 8.30
N PRO A 71 3.56 6.86 7.75
CA PRO A 71 3.19 7.19 6.38
C PRO A 71 3.81 6.21 5.37
N ARG A 72 3.05 5.86 4.33
CA ARG A 72 3.52 4.97 3.27
C ARG A 72 4.74 5.56 2.57
N ASP A 73 5.75 4.71 2.36
CA ASP A 73 6.77 4.94 1.33
C ASP A 73 6.14 4.73 -0.05
N LEU A 74 5.87 5.84 -0.73
CA LEU A 74 5.21 5.90 -2.03
C LEU A 74 6.17 5.51 -3.17
N THR A 75 7.48 5.53 -2.91
CA THR A 75 8.52 5.21 -3.91
C THR A 75 8.59 3.72 -4.24
N LEU A 76 8.13 2.87 -3.31
CA LEU A 76 8.07 1.42 -3.49
C LEU A 76 7.04 0.99 -4.55
N GLY A 77 6.02 1.83 -4.83
CA GLY A 77 4.95 1.47 -5.77
C GLY A 77 4.09 0.30 -5.29
N TYR A 78 3.98 0.12 -3.98
CA TYR A 78 3.15 -0.90 -3.34
C TYR A 78 2.11 -0.25 -2.44
N TYR A 79 0.85 -0.63 -2.63
CA TYR A 79 -0.30 -0.01 -1.99
C TYR A 79 -1.15 -1.09 -1.33
N LYS A 80 -1.65 -0.82 -0.12
CA LYS A 80 -2.40 -1.80 0.69
C LYS A 80 -3.88 -1.89 0.29
N PHE A 81 -4.49 -0.74 0.00
CA PHE A 81 -5.95 -0.61 -0.14
C PHE A 81 -6.35 -0.51 -1.60
N THR A 82 -6.26 -1.62 -2.32
CA THR A 82 -6.43 -1.67 -3.77
C THR A 82 -7.52 -2.65 -4.19
N SER A 83 -8.18 -2.35 -5.29
CA SER A 83 -9.12 -3.23 -5.97
C SER A 83 -8.43 -4.29 -6.84
N VAL A 84 -7.10 -4.26 -6.99
CA VAL A 84 -6.34 -5.20 -7.82
C VAL A 84 -5.64 -6.28 -6.98
N PRO A 85 -5.22 -7.42 -7.57
CA PRO A 85 -4.45 -8.44 -6.86
C PRO A 85 -3.17 -7.87 -6.24
N GLY A 86 -2.77 -8.44 -5.09
CA GLY A 86 -1.59 -8.03 -4.35
C GLY A 86 -0.32 -8.00 -5.21
N GLY A 87 0.47 -6.94 -5.06
CA GLY A 87 1.72 -6.73 -5.79
C GLY A 87 1.56 -6.04 -7.15
N ARG A 88 0.34 -5.86 -7.66
CA ARG A 88 0.06 -5.06 -8.86
C ARG A 88 -0.06 -3.57 -8.52
N LEU A 89 0.18 -2.71 -9.52
CA LEU A 89 -0.06 -1.27 -9.37
C LEU A 89 -1.57 -0.99 -9.27
N PRO A 90 -2.02 -0.14 -8.33
CA PRO A 90 -3.43 0.20 -8.18
C PRO A 90 -3.97 0.97 -9.37
N THR A 91 -5.30 1.04 -9.47
CA THR A 91 -5.98 1.96 -10.39
C THR A 91 -5.93 3.40 -9.86
N ASP A 92 -6.25 4.36 -10.73
CA ASP A 92 -6.39 5.77 -10.33
C ASP A 92 -7.50 5.94 -9.28
N ASP A 93 -8.58 5.18 -9.42
CA ASP A 93 -9.71 5.20 -8.49
C ASP A 93 -9.32 4.66 -7.11
N ASP A 94 -8.44 3.66 -7.02
CA ASP A 94 -7.92 3.17 -5.74
C ASP A 94 -7.12 4.23 -4.99
N LEU A 95 -6.24 4.94 -5.70
CA LEU A 95 -5.46 6.04 -5.15
C LEU A 95 -6.36 7.22 -4.78
N ALA A 96 -7.28 7.59 -5.66
CA ALA A 96 -8.24 8.68 -5.46
C ALA A 96 -9.15 8.42 -4.25
N ARG A 97 -9.67 7.21 -4.11
CA ARG A 97 -10.50 6.78 -2.96
C ARG A 97 -9.74 6.94 -1.65
N THR A 98 -8.51 6.42 -1.60
CA THR A 98 -7.66 6.50 -0.40
C THR A 98 -7.35 7.95 0.00
N ILE A 99 -7.08 8.84 -0.97
CA ILE A 99 -6.83 10.26 -0.69
C ILE A 99 -8.11 10.95 -0.20
N ARG A 100 -9.24 10.68 -0.86
CA ARG A 100 -10.50 11.35 -0.56
C ARG A 100 -11.08 10.93 0.79
N GLU A 101 -11.02 9.64 1.10
CA GLU A 101 -11.62 9.05 2.30
C GLU A 101 -10.65 8.99 3.48
N GLY A 102 -9.34 9.11 3.23
CA GLY A 102 -8.33 8.92 4.26
C GLY A 102 -8.25 7.45 4.69
N LEU A 103 -7.59 7.20 5.82
CA LEU A 103 -7.49 5.88 6.42
C LEU A 103 -7.74 6.00 7.93
N ASP A 104 -8.89 5.48 8.35
CA ASP A 104 -9.29 5.44 9.76
C ASP A 104 -8.23 4.72 10.61
N GLY A 105 -8.07 5.17 11.86
CA GLY A 105 -7.05 4.62 12.77
C GLY A 105 -5.59 4.96 12.38
N THR A 106 -5.38 5.91 11.46
CA THR A 106 -4.06 6.42 11.06
C THR A 106 -4.02 7.96 11.02
N GLN A 107 -2.84 8.54 10.73
CA GLN A 107 -2.66 9.98 10.51
C GLN A 107 -3.00 10.42 9.07
N MET A 108 -3.41 9.49 8.20
CA MET A 108 -3.78 9.79 6.81
C MET A 108 -5.20 10.36 6.76
N VAL A 109 -5.31 11.68 6.88
CA VAL A 109 -6.60 12.39 6.89
C VAL A 109 -7.28 12.42 5.53
N ALA A 110 -8.61 12.36 5.54
CA ALA A 110 -9.46 12.50 4.37
C ALA A 110 -9.30 13.87 3.71
N ARG A 111 -9.32 13.92 2.37
CA ARG A 111 -9.28 15.17 1.57
C ARG A 111 -10.52 15.31 0.66
N PRO A 112 -11.76 15.33 1.20
CA PRO A 112 -12.97 15.43 0.41
C PRO A 112 -13.16 16.78 -0.29
N GLU A 113 -12.42 17.80 0.14
CA GLU A 113 -12.48 19.16 -0.41
C GLU A 113 -11.76 19.31 -1.76
N LEU A 114 -10.93 18.34 -2.16
CA LEU A 114 -10.22 18.38 -3.44
C LEU A 114 -11.21 18.27 -4.62
N SER A 115 -11.09 19.20 -5.57
CA SER A 115 -11.81 19.10 -6.84
C SER A 115 -11.38 17.85 -7.61
N ALA A 116 -12.23 17.37 -8.53
CA ALA A 116 -11.90 16.21 -9.36
C ALA A 116 -10.59 16.40 -10.16
N ALA A 117 -10.35 17.61 -10.66
CA ALA A 117 -9.13 17.94 -11.41
C ALA A 117 -7.89 17.93 -10.50
N ASP A 118 -7.99 18.48 -9.29
CA ASP A 118 -6.88 18.49 -8.33
C ASP A 118 -6.56 17.10 -7.81
N LEU A 119 -7.59 16.29 -7.52
CA LEU A 119 -7.41 14.91 -7.10
C LEU A 119 -6.74 14.09 -8.22
N HIS A 120 -7.18 14.25 -9.47
CA HIS A 120 -6.55 13.60 -10.61
C HIS A 120 -5.07 14.02 -10.75
N ALA A 121 -4.78 15.32 -10.67
CA ALA A 121 -3.41 15.83 -10.75
C ALA A 121 -2.51 15.26 -9.64
N LEU A 122 -3.02 15.22 -8.41
CA LEU A 122 -2.31 14.64 -7.28
C LEU A 122 -2.04 13.15 -7.51
N VAL A 123 -3.03 12.37 -7.93
CA VAL A 123 -2.87 10.94 -8.27
C VAL A 123 -1.81 10.74 -9.35
N GLN A 124 -1.81 11.52 -10.44
CA GLN A 124 -0.80 11.37 -11.48
C GLN A 124 0.60 11.74 -10.98
N TYR A 125 0.73 12.77 -10.14
CA TYR A 125 2.01 13.11 -9.55
C TYR A 125 2.55 12.00 -8.62
N LEU A 126 1.70 11.37 -7.81
CA LEU A 126 2.11 10.25 -6.95
C LEU A 126 2.76 9.12 -7.76
N LYS A 127 2.27 8.85 -8.98
CA LYS A 127 2.85 7.83 -9.86
C LYS A 127 4.28 8.16 -10.29
N THR A 128 4.70 9.43 -10.29
CA THR A 128 6.08 9.80 -10.62
C THR A 128 7.09 9.38 -9.56
N LEU A 129 6.63 9.12 -8.33
CA LEU A 129 7.48 8.81 -7.17
C LEU A 129 8.07 7.40 -7.23
N SER A 130 7.51 6.50 -8.04
CA SER A 130 8.01 5.14 -8.20
C SER A 130 8.33 4.83 -9.66
N PRO A 131 9.49 4.23 -9.98
CA PRO A 131 9.83 3.86 -11.34
C PRO A 131 8.91 2.77 -11.92
N ARG A 132 8.21 2.00 -11.07
CA ARG A 132 7.28 0.95 -11.51
C ARG A 132 6.23 1.50 -12.47
N TRP A 133 5.71 2.69 -12.22
CA TRP A 133 4.67 3.31 -13.05
C TRP A 133 5.12 3.58 -14.49
N ARG A 134 6.42 3.72 -14.75
CA ARG A 134 6.94 3.90 -16.12
C ARG A 134 7.03 2.58 -16.90
N ASN A 135 7.07 1.46 -16.19
CA ASN A 135 7.38 0.14 -16.76
C ASN A 135 6.21 -0.86 -16.66
N GLU A 136 5.19 -0.55 -15.89
CA GLU A 136 4.06 -1.43 -15.61
C GLU A 136 2.73 -0.69 -15.81
N ASN A 137 1.74 -1.41 -16.32
CA ASN A 137 0.35 -0.97 -16.32
C ASN A 137 -0.32 -1.30 -14.99
N THR A 138 -1.44 -0.63 -14.70
CA THR A 138 -2.28 -0.94 -13.54
C THR A 138 -2.77 -2.40 -13.58
N GLY A 139 -3.03 -2.98 -12.42
CA GLY A 139 -3.67 -4.27 -12.32
C GLY A 139 -5.12 -4.24 -12.81
N THR A 140 -5.66 -5.43 -13.09
CA THR A 140 -7.09 -5.61 -13.35
C THR A 140 -7.82 -5.72 -12.01
N PRO A 141 -8.90 -4.95 -11.78
CA PRO A 141 -9.69 -5.08 -10.56
C PRO A 141 -10.22 -6.51 -10.36
N ILE A 142 -10.19 -6.99 -9.11
CA ILE A 142 -10.81 -8.25 -8.72
C ILE A 142 -12.32 -8.11 -8.74
N THR A 143 -13.00 -9.12 -9.25
CA THR A 143 -14.45 -9.26 -9.15
C THR A 143 -14.77 -10.24 -8.02
N THR A 144 -15.57 -9.80 -7.05
CA THR A 144 -16.04 -10.68 -5.98
C THR A 144 -17.37 -11.31 -6.36
N ASP A 145 -17.51 -12.61 -6.14
CA ASP A 145 -18.82 -13.27 -6.22
C ASP A 145 -19.77 -12.71 -5.14
N PRO A 146 -21.09 -12.76 -5.37
CA PRO A 146 -22.07 -12.46 -4.34
C PRO A 146 -21.84 -13.33 -3.10
N ASP A 147 -22.12 -12.79 -1.91
CA ASP A 147 -22.05 -13.53 -0.65
C ASP A 147 -22.88 -14.83 -0.77
N PRO A 148 -22.23 -16.01 -0.75
CA PRO A 148 -22.93 -17.27 -0.97
C PRO A 148 -23.81 -17.67 0.23
N TRP A 149 -23.62 -17.06 1.41
CA TRP A 149 -24.44 -17.34 2.59
C TRP A 149 -25.63 -16.41 2.70
N GLY A 150 -25.46 -15.14 2.32
CA GLY A 150 -26.46 -14.10 2.46
C GLY A 150 -26.92 -13.89 3.92
N VAL A 151 -27.91 -13.03 4.11
CA VAL A 151 -28.41 -12.71 5.46
C VAL A 151 -29.01 -13.90 6.20
N GLY A 152 -29.57 -14.88 5.49
CA GLY A 152 -30.27 -16.04 6.06
C GLY A 152 -29.35 -17.12 6.64
N ARG A 153 -28.07 -17.16 6.26
CA ARG A 153 -27.10 -18.17 6.73
C ARG A 153 -25.86 -17.55 7.35
N ARG A 154 -26.01 -16.39 7.98
CA ARG A 154 -24.89 -15.68 8.63
C ARG A 154 -24.17 -16.55 9.67
N GLN A 155 -24.89 -17.39 10.41
CA GLN A 155 -24.27 -18.26 11.40
C GLN A 155 -23.41 -19.35 10.75
N ASP A 156 -23.84 -19.90 9.62
CA ASP A 156 -23.02 -20.86 8.85
C ASP A 156 -21.76 -20.19 8.31
N ALA A 157 -21.87 -18.95 7.85
CA ALA A 157 -20.71 -18.14 7.43
C ALA A 157 -19.72 -17.91 8.57
N ILE A 158 -20.21 -17.54 9.76
CA ILE A 158 -19.38 -17.34 10.96
C ILE A 158 -18.71 -18.65 11.37
N ALA A 159 -19.45 -19.75 11.43
CA ALA A 159 -18.91 -21.06 11.77
C ALA A 159 -17.82 -21.49 10.77
N ARG A 160 -18.04 -21.25 9.47
CA ARG A 160 -17.03 -21.51 8.43
C ARG A 160 -15.81 -20.61 8.60
N GLY A 161 -16.01 -19.31 8.81
CA GLY A 161 -14.93 -18.33 9.02
C GLY A 161 -14.06 -18.67 10.22
N PHE A 162 -14.67 -19.14 11.32
CA PHE A 162 -13.97 -19.60 12.51
C PHE A 162 -13.00 -20.75 12.20
N VAL A 163 -13.45 -21.73 11.41
CA VAL A 163 -12.63 -22.87 10.96
C VAL A 163 -11.52 -22.41 10.01
N VAL A 164 -11.81 -21.48 9.09
CA VAL A 164 -10.81 -20.94 8.17
C VAL A 164 -9.71 -20.21 8.95
N TYR A 165 -10.08 -19.29 9.84
CA TYR A 165 -9.14 -18.46 10.58
C TYR A 165 -8.21 -19.31 11.47
N HIS A 166 -8.79 -20.24 12.24
CA HIS A 166 -8.05 -20.99 13.25
C HIS A 166 -7.41 -22.28 12.70
N GLY A 167 -8.04 -22.94 11.73
CA GLY A 167 -7.60 -24.24 11.23
C GLY A 167 -6.89 -24.17 9.88
N LEU A 168 -7.59 -23.68 8.85
CA LEU A 168 -7.14 -23.84 7.45
C LEU A 168 -6.14 -22.80 6.99
N ALA A 169 -6.44 -21.52 7.20
CA ALA A 169 -5.59 -20.40 6.79
C ALA A 169 -4.58 -20.01 7.87
N GLN A 170 -4.80 -20.46 9.11
CA GLN A 170 -3.91 -20.22 10.26
C GLN A 170 -3.55 -18.74 10.42
N CYS A 171 -4.56 -17.88 10.36
CA CYS A 171 -4.40 -16.44 10.50
C CYS A 171 -3.74 -16.07 11.84
N TRP A 172 -3.92 -16.92 12.86
CA TRP A 172 -3.29 -16.82 14.17
C TRP A 172 -1.75 -16.97 14.17
N SER A 173 -1.15 -17.40 13.04
CA SER A 173 0.30 -17.40 12.89
C SER A 173 0.89 -15.99 13.05
N CYS A 174 0.12 -14.97 12.68
CA CYS A 174 0.49 -13.56 12.76
C CYS A 174 -0.45 -12.74 13.67
N HIS A 175 -1.75 -13.02 13.63
CA HIS A 175 -2.77 -12.37 14.46
C HIS A 175 -3.03 -13.14 15.76
N PRO A 176 -3.80 -12.60 16.72
CA PRO A 176 -4.24 -13.36 17.87
C PRO A 176 -5.14 -14.53 17.45
N SER A 177 -4.92 -15.70 18.05
CA SER A 177 -5.94 -16.74 18.13
C SER A 177 -6.96 -16.31 19.17
N TYR A 178 -8.24 -16.47 18.85
CA TYR A 178 -9.34 -16.18 19.78
C TYR A 178 -9.84 -17.43 20.51
N VAL A 179 -9.02 -18.49 20.51
CA VAL A 179 -9.31 -19.76 21.18
C VAL A 179 -8.05 -20.32 21.84
N PRO A 180 -8.18 -21.11 22.92
CA PRO A 180 -7.06 -21.77 23.58
C PRO A 180 -6.21 -22.66 22.65
N LEU A 181 -4.95 -22.87 22.99
CA LEU A 181 -3.98 -23.62 22.18
C LEU A 181 -4.40 -25.07 21.92
N ASP A 182 -4.96 -25.73 22.93
CA ASP A 182 -5.51 -27.09 22.81
C ASP A 182 -6.67 -27.14 21.81
N ARG A 183 -7.50 -26.10 21.74
CA ARG A 183 -8.55 -26.02 20.71
C ARG A 183 -7.95 -25.81 19.33
N LEU A 184 -6.91 -24.99 19.18
CA LEU A 184 -6.23 -24.80 17.88
C LEU A 184 -5.63 -26.11 17.36
N ALA A 185 -4.96 -26.87 18.23
CA ALA A 185 -4.33 -28.14 17.88
C ALA A 185 -5.34 -29.14 17.28
N ASN A 186 -6.58 -29.13 17.79
CA ASN A 186 -7.64 -30.01 17.30
C ASN A 186 -8.35 -29.45 16.05
N LEU A 187 -8.50 -28.12 15.97
CA LEU A 187 -9.25 -27.47 14.88
C LEU A 187 -8.65 -27.71 13.50
N ALA A 188 -7.33 -27.71 13.39
CA ALA A 188 -6.69 -27.90 12.09
C ALA A 188 -6.97 -29.29 11.51
N SER A 189 -7.04 -30.32 12.37
CA SER A 189 -7.33 -31.70 11.98
C SER A 189 -8.83 -31.94 11.78
N GLU A 190 -9.71 -31.26 12.53
CA GLU A 190 -11.16 -31.29 12.33
C GLU A 190 -11.62 -30.55 11.06
N ALA A 191 -10.87 -29.53 10.63
CA ALA A 191 -11.22 -28.68 9.50
C ALA A 191 -10.99 -29.36 8.13
N LEU A 192 -10.20 -30.44 8.09
CA LEU A 192 -9.84 -31.14 6.87
C LEU A 192 -10.94 -32.12 6.42
N PRO A 193 -11.14 -32.29 5.11
CA PRO A 193 -12.02 -33.34 4.61
C PRO A 193 -11.49 -34.74 4.95
N PRO A 194 -12.37 -35.75 5.11
CA PRO A 194 -11.97 -37.13 5.38
C PRO A 194 -10.95 -37.64 4.35
N GLY A 195 -9.81 -38.14 4.81
CA GLY A 195 -8.74 -38.68 3.95
C GLY A 195 -7.75 -37.64 3.41
N ALA A 196 -7.88 -36.35 3.77
CA ALA A 196 -6.78 -35.40 3.58
C ALA A 196 -5.58 -35.81 4.45
N GLU A 197 -4.36 -35.67 3.93
CA GLU A 197 -3.16 -35.85 4.73
C GLU A 197 -3.22 -34.94 5.97
N SER A 198 -2.91 -35.50 7.15
CA SER A 198 -2.93 -34.71 8.37
C SER A 198 -1.89 -33.60 8.28
N ILE A 199 -2.31 -32.39 8.67
CA ILE A 199 -1.42 -31.22 8.72
C ILE A 199 -0.43 -31.32 9.90
N ASP A 200 -0.41 -32.44 10.64
CA ASP A 200 0.35 -32.66 11.88
C ASP A 200 1.86 -32.32 11.72
N LYS A 201 2.38 -32.32 10.49
CA LYS A 201 3.78 -31.98 10.17
C LYS A 201 4.04 -30.50 9.82
N ALA A 202 3.02 -29.67 9.61
CA ALA A 202 3.20 -28.29 9.13
C ALA A 202 2.81 -27.20 10.15
N ILE A 203 2.18 -27.54 11.28
CA ILE A 203 1.74 -26.53 12.26
C ILE A 203 2.77 -26.36 13.36
N GLN A 204 3.67 -25.40 13.18
CA GLN A 204 4.53 -24.93 14.26
C GLN A 204 3.78 -23.89 15.10
N PHE A 205 3.21 -24.33 16.22
CA PHE A 205 2.61 -23.41 17.18
C PHE A 205 3.67 -22.50 17.81
N ARG A 206 3.43 -21.20 17.76
CA ARG A 206 4.14 -20.22 18.59
C ARG A 206 3.61 -20.27 20.02
N GLY A 207 4.46 -19.97 21.01
CA GLY A 207 4.09 -20.05 22.42
C GLY A 207 3.01 -19.06 22.88
N ASP A 208 2.83 -17.94 22.18
CA ASP A 208 1.93 -16.85 22.52
C ASP A 208 0.87 -16.59 21.41
N THR A 209 0.09 -17.62 21.04
CA THR A 209 -0.90 -17.50 19.96
C THR A 209 -1.96 -16.43 20.23
N GLN A 210 -2.25 -16.09 21.48
CA GLN A 210 -3.26 -15.09 21.87
C GLN A 210 -2.84 -13.62 21.60
N LYS A 211 -1.68 -13.38 20.98
CA LYS A 211 -1.18 -12.02 20.70
C LYS A 211 -0.73 -11.90 19.27
N SER A 212 -0.80 -10.71 18.69
CA SER A 212 -0.17 -10.43 17.41
C SER A 212 1.36 -10.63 17.48
N ARG A 213 1.97 -11.01 16.37
CA ARG A 213 3.43 -11.08 16.21
C ARG A 213 3.90 -10.09 15.18
N VAL A 214 5.04 -9.45 15.44
CA VAL A 214 5.73 -8.67 14.42
C VAL A 214 6.14 -9.57 13.25
N VAL A 215 5.71 -9.19 12.04
CA VAL A 215 6.05 -9.87 10.80
C VAL A 215 6.97 -8.95 9.99
N GLU A 216 8.08 -9.50 9.51
CA GLU A 216 8.93 -8.82 8.55
C GLU A 216 8.23 -8.80 7.19
N THR A 217 8.11 -7.61 6.60
CA THR A 217 7.49 -7.45 5.29
C THR A 217 8.39 -6.66 4.37
N VAL A 218 8.07 -6.63 3.08
CA VAL A 218 8.73 -5.72 2.11
C VAL A 218 8.56 -4.23 2.47
N TYR A 219 7.73 -3.91 3.46
CA TYR A 219 7.49 -2.57 3.98
C TYR A 219 8.22 -2.29 5.30
N GLY A 220 9.03 -3.23 5.78
CA GLY A 220 9.58 -3.27 7.12
C GLY A 220 8.73 -4.10 8.09
N ASP A 221 9.14 -4.09 9.34
CA ASP A 221 8.48 -4.83 10.42
C ASP A 221 7.12 -4.23 10.74
N VAL A 222 6.09 -5.07 10.75
CA VAL A 222 4.71 -4.67 11.01
C VAL A 222 4.14 -5.55 12.10
N LEU A 223 3.50 -4.94 13.10
CA LEU A 223 2.61 -5.64 14.02
C LEU A 223 1.20 -5.70 13.41
N PRO A 224 0.68 -6.89 13.04
CA PRO A 224 -0.68 -7.06 12.57
C PRO A 224 -1.69 -6.68 13.67
N PRO A 225 -2.86 -6.16 13.30
CA PRO A 225 -3.86 -5.75 14.28
C PRO A 225 -4.41 -6.92 15.09
N ASP A 226 -4.78 -6.64 16.34
CA ASP A 226 -5.77 -7.42 17.07
C ASP A 226 -7.17 -6.91 16.68
N PHE A 227 -7.96 -7.75 15.99
CA PHE A 227 -9.28 -7.36 15.49
C PHE A 227 -10.32 -7.08 16.58
N LEU A 228 -10.04 -7.35 17.86
CA LEU A 228 -10.92 -6.97 18.97
C LEU A 228 -10.65 -5.57 19.51
N ASP A 229 -9.39 -5.13 19.46
CA ASP A 229 -8.93 -3.89 20.10
C ASP A 229 -8.54 -2.82 19.07
N ASP A 230 -7.90 -3.22 17.98
CA ASP A 230 -7.46 -2.31 16.93
C ASP A 230 -8.60 -2.00 15.97
N ARG A 231 -8.93 -0.70 15.87
CA ARG A 231 -9.74 -0.21 14.75
C ARG A 231 -8.84 -0.12 13.52
N VAL A 232 -9.15 -0.91 12.51
CA VAL A 232 -8.47 -0.98 11.20
C VAL A 232 -9.33 -0.32 10.14
#